data_AF-G8G8Z7-F1
#
_entry.id   AF-G8G8Z7-F1
#
_cell.length_a   1.000
_cell.length_b   1.000
_cell.length_c   1.000
_cell.angle_alpha   90.00
_cell.angle_beta   90.00
_cell.angle_gamma   90.00
#
_symmetry.space_group_name_H-M   'P 1'
#
loop_
_entity.id
_entity.type
_entity.pdbx_description
1 polymer ?
#
loop_
_entity_poly.entity_id
_entity_poly.type
_entity_poly.pdbx_seq_one_letter_code
_entity_poly.pdbx_strand_id
1 'polypeptide(L)'
;AITEVVVGVLAYSNRDEFGLTIAEFYTSLYTLYVTGGGDPFIGAALTFFHNTLHCCGVTGVKIVEVVKKTCPEPAGFIEHFKMDSCPVTIATVLDSKASLVMGLFVGTGVLLIVALVCTTILLKQTKREQRETTAYYSAVY
;
A
#
# COMPACT_ATOMS: atom_id res chain seq x y z
N ALA A 1 -14.40 6.55 0.23
CA ALA A 1 -14.49 7.88 0.87
C ALA A 1 -14.80 7.75 2.35
N ILE A 2 -16.04 7.47 2.78
CA ILE A 2 -16.38 7.44 4.23
C ILE A 2 -15.56 6.39 5.00
N THR A 3 -15.57 5.13 4.56
CA THR A 3 -14.83 4.04 5.22
C THR A 3 -13.33 4.33 5.32
N GLU A 4 -12.76 4.89 4.27
CA GLU A 4 -11.34 5.23 4.20
C GLU A 4 -10.95 6.34 5.17
N VAL A 5 -11.78 7.38 5.31
CA VAL A 5 -11.57 8.42 6.31
C VAL A 5 -11.64 7.83 7.72
N VAL A 6 -12.63 6.96 7.99
CA VAL A 6 -12.76 6.29 9.29
C VAL A 6 -11.54 5.42 9.59
N VAL A 7 -11.10 4.61 8.63
CA VAL A 7 -9.91 3.76 8.78
C VAL A 7 -8.66 4.60 8.97
N GLY A 8 -8.50 5.69 8.23
CA GLY A 8 -7.35 6.59 8.38
C GLY A 8 -7.29 7.24 9.76
N VAL A 9 -8.43 7.71 10.27
CA VAL A 9 -8.51 8.27 11.63
C VAL A 9 -8.23 7.20 12.69
N LEU A 10 -8.76 5.99 12.53
CA LEU A 10 -8.54 4.88 13.46
C LEU A 10 -7.06 4.45 13.45
N ALA A 11 -6.47 4.27 12.28
CA ALA A 11 -5.06 3.92 12.12
C ALA A 11 -4.13 5.00 12.68
N TYR A 12 -4.49 6.28 12.55
CA TYR A 12 -3.73 7.36 13.17
C TYR A 12 -3.88 7.41 14.69
N SER A 13 -5.09 7.18 15.19
CA SER A 13 -5.38 7.21 16.64
C SER A 13 -4.73 6.02 17.37
N ASN A 14 -4.69 4.85 16.74
CA ASN A 14 -4.09 3.62 17.25
C ASN A 14 -2.82 3.25 16.48
N ARG A 15 -1.99 4.25 16.17
CA ARG A 15 -0.81 4.09 15.31
C ARG A 15 0.20 3.04 15.79
N ASP A 16 0.33 2.86 17.10
CA ASP A 16 1.23 1.87 17.69
C ASP A 16 0.75 0.44 17.35
N GLU A 17 -0.53 0.16 17.63
CA GLU A 17 -1.17 -1.12 17.33
C GLU A 17 -1.25 -1.37 15.82
N PHE A 18 -1.54 -0.33 15.04
CA PHE A 18 -1.52 -0.40 13.59
C PHE A 18 -0.11 -0.74 13.06
N GLY A 19 0.93 -0.12 13.61
CA GLY A 19 2.32 -0.40 13.26
C GLY A 19 2.71 -1.85 13.52
N LEU A 20 2.33 -2.39 14.69
CA LEU A 20 2.53 -3.79 15.04
C LEU A 20 1.76 -4.73 14.10
N THR A 21 0.51 -4.41 13.79
CA THR A 21 -0.33 -5.20 12.87
C THR A 21 0.32 -5.31 11.48
N ILE A 22 0.88 -4.22 10.96
CA ILE A 22 1.58 -4.23 9.67
C ILE A 22 2.90 -5.01 9.75
N ALA A 23 3.61 -4.93 10.88
CA ALA A 23 4.82 -5.72 11.11
C ALA A 23 4.54 -7.24 11.16
N GLU A 24 3.43 -7.64 11.78
CA GLU A 24 2.96 -9.03 11.80
C GLU A 24 2.51 -9.50 10.40
N PHE A 25 1.81 -8.63 9.67
CA PHE A 25 1.44 -8.90 8.28
C PHE A 25 2.67 -9.13 7.40
N TYR A 26 3.70 -8.27 7.52
CA TYR A 26 4.97 -8.45 6.82
C TYR A 26 5.63 -9.79 7.20
N THR A 27 5.63 -10.15 8.47
CA THR A 27 6.22 -11.42 8.94
C THR A 27 5.47 -12.62 8.35
N SER A 28 4.15 -12.51 8.22
CA SER A 28 3.31 -13.52 7.57
C SER A 28 3.60 -13.62 6.07
N LEU A 29 3.76 -12.50 5.36
CA LEU A 29 4.18 -12.48 3.96
C LEU A 29 5.56 -13.10 3.77
N TYR A 30 6.52 -12.75 4.63
CA TYR A 30 7.86 -13.34 4.61
C TYR A 30 7.79 -14.85 4.78
N THR A 31 7.02 -15.33 5.76
CA THR A 31 6.83 -16.76 6.00
C THR A 31 6.22 -17.43 4.79
N LEU A 32 5.15 -16.86 4.24
CA LEU A 32 4.47 -17.41 3.06
C LEU A 32 5.38 -17.44 1.83
N TYR A 33 6.26 -16.45 1.64
CA TYR A 33 7.25 -16.45 0.59
C TYR A 33 8.23 -17.61 0.73
N VAL A 34 8.76 -17.81 1.95
CA VAL A 34 9.75 -18.86 2.23
C VAL A 34 9.12 -20.25 2.13
N THR A 35 7.94 -20.46 2.70
CA THR A 35 7.27 -21.78 2.71
C THR A 35 6.57 -22.08 1.40
N GLY A 36 6.10 -21.06 0.69
CA GLY A 36 5.35 -21.16 -0.57
C GLY A 36 6.23 -21.29 -1.82
N GLY A 37 7.54 -21.49 -1.67
CA GLY A 37 8.44 -21.71 -2.80
C GLY A 37 8.83 -20.45 -3.57
N GLY A 38 8.69 -19.26 -2.97
CA GLY A 38 9.15 -18.00 -3.55
C GLY A 38 8.20 -17.40 -4.59
N ASP A 39 6.90 -17.34 -4.28
CA ASP A 39 5.89 -16.73 -5.14
C ASP A 39 6.32 -15.32 -5.61
N PRO A 40 6.28 -15.04 -6.93
CA PRO A 40 6.80 -13.78 -7.48
C PRO A 40 6.00 -12.55 -7.05
N PHE A 41 4.70 -12.68 -6.79
CA PHE A 41 3.87 -11.57 -6.31
C PHE A 41 4.21 -11.20 -4.87
N ILE A 42 4.34 -12.21 -4.01
CA ILE A 42 4.80 -12.02 -2.63
C ILE A 42 6.24 -11.47 -2.63
N GLY A 43 7.11 -11.97 -3.52
CA GLY A 43 8.47 -11.47 -3.69
C GLY A 43 8.54 -10.00 -4.09
N ALA A 44 7.65 -9.56 -4.99
CA ALA A 44 7.52 -8.15 -5.37
C ALA A 44 7.06 -7.29 -4.18
N ALA A 45 6.10 -7.77 -3.39
CA ALA A 45 5.65 -7.09 -2.17
C ALA A 45 6.78 -6.96 -1.14
N LEU A 46 7.54 -8.03 -0.88
CA LEU A 46 8.72 -7.97 0.00
C LEU A 46 9.76 -6.97 -0.53
N THR A 47 10.05 -6.99 -1.83
CA THR A 47 10.98 -6.04 -2.46
C THR A 47 10.53 -4.60 -2.26
N PHE A 48 9.22 -4.34 -2.36
CA PHE A 48 8.67 -3.02 -2.09
C PHE A 48 8.90 -2.58 -0.64
N PHE A 49 8.61 -3.42 0.34
CA PHE A 49 8.88 -3.11 1.76
C PHE A 49 10.37 -2.86 2.00
N HIS A 50 11.21 -3.76 1.49
CA HIS A 50 12.66 -3.71 1.67
C HIS A 50 13.27 -2.43 1.10
N ASN A 51 12.87 -2.03 -0.12
CA ASN A 51 13.38 -0.83 -0.76
C ASN A 51 12.81 0.45 -0.16
N THR A 52 11.52 0.48 0.17
CA THR A 52 10.85 1.68 0.69
C THR A 52 11.33 2.02 2.10
N LEU A 53 11.55 1.01 2.94
CA LEU A 53 11.94 1.19 4.34
C LEU A 53 13.43 0.97 4.58
N HIS A 54 14.22 0.69 3.54
CA HIS A 54 15.63 0.33 3.64
C HIS A 54 15.92 -0.71 4.73
N CYS A 55 15.16 -1.80 4.71
CA CYS A 55 15.28 -2.90 5.66
C CYS A 55 15.40 -4.24 4.90
N CYS A 56 15.80 -5.30 5.57
CA CYS A 56 15.89 -6.62 4.95
C CYS A 56 15.42 -7.71 5.92
N GLY A 57 14.39 -8.44 5.49
CA GLY A 57 13.88 -9.62 6.17
C GLY A 57 13.41 -9.41 7.61
N VAL A 58 13.27 -10.51 8.34
CA VAL A 58 12.73 -10.54 9.71
C VAL A 58 13.81 -10.35 10.77
N THR A 59 15.04 -10.80 10.49
CA THR A 59 16.15 -10.74 11.45
C THR A 59 17.18 -9.66 11.12
N GLY A 60 17.19 -9.14 9.89
CA GLY A 60 18.20 -8.18 9.42
C GLY A 60 19.54 -8.82 9.06
N VAL A 61 19.66 -10.16 9.16
CA VAL A 61 20.89 -10.89 8.87
C VAL A 61 20.78 -11.47 7.45
N LYS A 62 21.32 -10.73 6.47
CA LYS A 62 21.29 -11.10 5.05
C LYS A 62 21.72 -12.55 4.82
N ILE A 63 22.70 -13.06 5.57
CA ILE A 63 23.29 -14.39 5.40
C ILE A 63 22.29 -15.54 5.61
N VAL A 64 21.32 -15.35 6.53
CA VAL A 64 20.33 -16.35 6.97
C VAL A 64 19.00 -16.19 6.22
N GLU A 65 18.76 -15.02 5.61
CA GLU A 65 17.55 -14.79 4.82
C GLU A 65 17.61 -15.48 3.44
N VAL A 66 16.56 -16.24 3.12
CA VAL A 66 16.35 -16.88 1.80
C VAL A 66 16.00 -15.83 0.73
N VAL A 67 15.61 -14.64 1.17
CA VAL A 67 14.99 -13.58 0.35
C VAL A 67 16.01 -12.52 -0.11
N LYS A 68 17.33 -12.83 -0.09
CA LYS A 68 18.43 -11.93 -0.47
C LYS A 68 18.20 -11.13 -1.75
N LYS A 69 17.54 -11.75 -2.75
CA LYS A 69 17.27 -11.14 -4.06
C LYS A 69 16.26 -9.99 -4.02
N THR A 70 15.49 -9.87 -2.94
CA THR A 70 14.49 -8.80 -2.75
C THR A 70 15.00 -7.67 -1.86
N CYS A 71 16.20 -7.82 -1.27
CA CYS A 71 16.74 -6.79 -0.37
C CYS A 71 17.42 -5.67 -1.16
N PRO A 72 17.40 -4.43 -0.65
CA PRO A 72 18.01 -3.29 -1.33
C PRO A 72 19.52 -3.48 -1.48
N GLU A 73 20.06 -2.79 -2.48
CA GLU A 73 21.51 -2.63 -2.62
C GLU A 73 22.05 -1.95 -1.36
N PRO A 74 23.09 -2.53 -0.73
CA PRO A 74 23.71 -1.94 0.44
C PRO A 74 24.45 -0.65 0.05
N ALA A 75 24.19 0.44 0.76
CA ALA A 75 24.86 1.72 0.57
C ALA A 75 26.21 1.78 1.32
N GLY A 76 26.44 0.91 2.30
CA GLY A 76 27.69 0.83 3.08
C GLY A 76 28.26 -0.58 3.29
N PHE A 77 29.54 -0.66 3.65
CA PHE A 77 30.26 -1.92 3.89
C PHE A 77 29.62 -2.80 4.98
N ILE A 78 28.96 -2.19 5.97
CA ILE A 78 28.34 -2.88 7.12
C ILE A 78 26.96 -3.47 6.73
N GLU A 79 26.24 -2.81 5.81
CA GLU A 79 24.92 -3.23 5.30
C GLU A 79 24.98 -4.46 4.38
N HIS A 80 26.18 -4.82 3.91
CA HIS A 80 26.41 -6.10 3.25
C HIS A 80 26.24 -7.29 4.21
N PHE A 81 26.45 -7.08 5.52
CA PHE A 81 26.41 -8.13 6.53
C PHE A 81 25.17 -8.06 7.42
N LYS A 82 24.75 -6.84 7.79
CA LYS A 82 23.62 -6.61 8.68
C LYS A 82 22.86 -5.35 8.27
N MET A 83 21.57 -5.50 8.01
CA MET A 83 20.65 -4.39 7.76
C MET A 83 19.57 -4.38 8.84
N ASP A 84 18.80 -3.30 8.94
CA ASP A 84 17.72 -3.25 9.92
C ASP A 84 16.63 -4.28 9.60
N SER A 85 16.04 -4.83 10.64
CA SER A 85 14.95 -5.81 10.52
C SER A 85 13.65 -5.10 10.15
N CYS A 86 12.99 -5.57 9.10
CA CYS A 86 11.78 -4.92 8.60
C CYS A 86 10.63 -4.85 9.60
N PRO A 87 10.30 -5.89 10.40
CA PRO A 87 9.20 -5.79 11.35
C PRO A 87 9.37 -4.63 12.36
N VAL A 88 10.60 -4.44 12.85
CA VAL A 88 10.92 -3.38 13.80
C VAL A 88 10.91 -2.02 13.11
N THR A 89 11.53 -1.91 11.94
CA THR A 89 11.55 -0.67 11.15
C THR A 89 10.13 -0.25 10.76
N ILE A 90 9.27 -1.18 10.36
CA ILE A 90 7.85 -0.94 10.04
C ILE A 90 7.13 -0.32 11.24
N ALA A 91 7.18 -0.98 12.40
CA ALA A 91 6.50 -0.48 13.59
C ALA A 91 7.02 0.92 13.99
N THR A 92 8.34 1.11 13.94
CA THR A 92 8.99 2.38 14.31
C THR A 92 8.67 3.50 13.34
N VAL A 93 8.71 3.23 12.03
CA VAL A 93 8.42 4.23 10.99
C VAL A 93 6.95 4.60 11.01
N LEU A 94 6.03 3.65 11.21
CA LEU A 94 4.60 3.93 11.23
C LEU A 94 4.17 4.74 12.46
N ASP A 95 4.77 4.50 13.63
CA ASP A 95 4.57 5.37 14.81
C ASP A 95 5.22 6.75 14.62
N SER A 96 6.54 6.78 14.33
CA SER A 96 7.29 8.04 14.23
C SER A 96 6.93 8.91 13.01
N LYS A 97 6.39 8.30 11.95
CA LYS A 97 5.93 8.96 10.72
C LYS A 97 4.44 8.78 10.51
N ALA A 98 3.63 8.73 11.56
CA ALA A 98 2.18 8.60 11.45
C ALA A 98 1.52 9.69 10.58
N SER A 99 2.15 10.86 10.45
CA SER A 99 1.71 11.90 9.50
C SER A 99 1.78 11.45 8.03
N LEU A 100 2.72 10.60 7.65
CA LEU A 100 2.79 10.02 6.29
C LEU A 100 1.62 9.07 6.04
N VAL A 101 1.31 8.23 7.03
CA VAL A 101 0.18 7.30 6.98
C VAL A 101 -1.13 8.06 6.89
N MET A 102 -1.32 9.09 7.72
CA MET A 102 -2.48 9.96 7.66
C MET A 102 -2.58 10.68 6.30
N GLY A 103 -1.45 11.15 5.77
CA GLY A 103 -1.37 11.74 4.43
C GLY A 103 -1.83 10.79 3.32
N LEU A 104 -1.49 9.50 3.41
CA LEU A 104 -1.93 8.48 2.45
C LEU A 104 -3.46 8.32 2.45
N PHE A 105 -4.07 8.17 3.62
CA PHE A 105 -5.52 8.00 3.73
C PHE A 105 -6.30 9.27 3.35
N VAL A 106 -5.83 10.44 3.77
CA VAL A 106 -6.46 11.73 3.42
C VAL A 106 -6.31 12.01 1.92
N GLY A 107 -5.13 11.81 1.36
CA GLY A 107 -4.86 12.02 -0.07
C GLY A 107 -5.73 11.11 -0.93
N THR A 108 -5.84 9.84 -0.57
CA THR A 108 -6.69 8.89 -1.30
C THR A 108 -8.19 9.22 -1.13
N GLY A 109 -8.60 9.69 0.05
CA GLY A 109 -9.95 10.22 0.28
C GLY A 109 -10.32 11.39 -0.63
N VAL A 110 -9.42 12.34 -0.82
CA VAL A 110 -9.62 13.47 -1.76
C VAL A 110 -9.73 12.96 -3.20
N LEU A 111 -8.85 12.04 -3.61
CA LEU A 111 -8.91 11.44 -4.95
C LEU A 111 -10.25 10.75 -5.23
N LEU A 112 -10.79 10.03 -4.24
CA LEU A 112 -12.11 9.39 -4.39
C LEU A 112 -13.25 10.42 -4.52
N ILE A 113 -13.21 11.53 -3.79
CA ILE A 113 -14.23 12.58 -3.92
C ILE A 113 -14.16 13.22 -5.31
N VAL A 114 -12.96 13.53 -5.81
CA VAL A 114 -12.77 14.07 -7.15
C VAL A 114 -13.28 13.09 -8.21
N ALA A 115 -12.94 11.80 -8.09
CA ALA A 115 -13.43 10.77 -8.99
C ALA A 115 -14.96 10.72 -9.02
N LEU A 116 -15.61 10.77 -7.85
CA LEU A 116 -17.08 10.79 -7.75
C LEU A 116 -17.68 12.01 -8.45
N VAL A 117 -17.13 13.21 -8.25
CA VAL A 117 -17.60 14.42 -8.93
C VAL A 117 -17.47 14.27 -10.45
N CYS A 118 -16.31 13.86 -10.94
CA CYS A 118 -16.07 13.62 -12.37
C CYS A 118 -17.05 12.60 -12.94
N THR A 119 -17.25 11.47 -12.26
CA THR A 119 -18.21 10.43 -12.68
C THR A 119 -19.64 10.97 -12.73
N THR A 120 -20.08 11.79 -11.76
CA THR A 120 -21.44 12.36 -11.80
C THR A 120 -21.64 13.32 -12.97
N ILE A 121 -20.62 14.12 -13.32
CA ILE A 121 -20.66 15.02 -14.48
C ILE A 121 -20.74 14.19 -15.76
N LEU A 122 -19.85 13.21 -15.93
CA LEU A 122 -19.83 12.33 -17.10
C LEU A 122 -21.16 11.60 -17.26
N LEU A 123 -21.71 11.01 -16.19
CA LEU A 123 -23.00 10.32 -16.23
C LEU A 123 -24.14 11.23 -16.67
N LYS A 124 -24.14 12.52 -16.26
CA LYS A 124 -25.14 13.49 -16.72
C LYS A 124 -25.01 13.76 -18.21
N GLN A 125 -23.80 13.92 -18.73
CA GLN A 125 -23.55 14.11 -20.15
C GLN A 125 -23.98 12.88 -20.95
N THR A 126 -23.55 11.68 -20.57
CA THR A 126 -23.91 10.46 -21.28
C THR A 126 -25.42 10.22 -21.27
N LYS A 127 -26.11 10.44 -20.14
CA LYS A 127 -27.58 10.32 -20.08
C LYS A 127 -28.29 11.34 -20.97
N ARG A 128 -27.75 12.55 -21.10
CA ARG A 128 -28.30 13.57 -22.00
C ARG A 128 -28.18 13.13 -23.45
N GLU A 129 -26.99 12.74 -23.89
CA GLU A 129 -26.73 12.24 -25.24
C GLU A 129 -27.63 11.04 -25.60
N GLN A 130 -27.79 10.09 -24.67
CA GLN A 130 -28.66 8.93 -24.86
C GLN A 130 -30.15 9.33 -25.00
N ARG A 131 -30.62 10.31 -24.23
CA ARG A 131 -31.99 10.83 -24.35
C ARG A 131 -32.21 11.54 -25.68
N GLU A 132 -31.26 12.35 -26.12
CA GLU A 132 -31.30 13.04 -27.41
C GLU A 132 -31.32 12.02 -28.58
N THR A 133 -30.48 10.98 -28.51
CA THR A 133 -30.47 9.88 -29.49
C THR A 133 -31.80 9.11 -29.50
N THR A 134 -32.34 8.76 -28.33
CA THR A 134 -33.61 8.03 -28.22
C THR A 134 -34.78 8.84 -28.75
N ALA A 135 -34.83 10.15 -28.44
CA ALA A 135 -35.86 11.05 -28.94
C ALA A 135 -35.82 11.18 -30.47
N TYR A 136 -34.62 11.28 -31.04
CA TYR A 136 -34.43 11.29 -32.49
C TYR A 136 -34.95 10.00 -33.15
N TYR A 137 -34.56 8.83 -32.64
CA TYR A 137 -35.04 7.55 -33.19
C TYR A 137 -36.56 7.39 -33.09
N SER A 138 -37.19 7.82 -31.98
CA SER A 138 -38.65 7.77 -31.81
C SER A 138 -39.43 8.78 -32.65
N ALA A 139 -38.76 9.82 -33.17
CA ALA A 139 -39.37 10.78 -34.08
C ALA A 139 -39.22 10.36 -35.56
N VAL A 140 -38.25 9.49 -35.86
CA VAL A 140 -37.93 9.03 -37.22
C VAL A 140 -38.59 7.68 -37.57
N TYR A 141 -38.72 6.76 -36.61
CA TYR A 141 -39.40 5.47 -36.77
C TYR A 141 -40.77 5.49 -36.08
#